data_AF-A0A939NB48-F1
#
_entry.id   AF-A0A939NB48-F1
#
_cell.length_a   1.000
_cell.length_b   1.000
_cell.length_c   1.000
_cell.angle_alpha   90.00
_cell.angle_beta   90.00
_cell.angle_gamma   90.00
#
_symmetry.space_group_name_H-M   'P 1'
#
loop_
_entity.id
_entity.type
_entity.pdbx_description
1 polymer ?
#
loop_
_entity_poly.entity_id
_entity_poly.type
_entity_poly.pdbx_seq_one_letter_code
_entity_poly.pdbx_strand_id
1 'polypeptide(L)'
;MHVEILKASGKPFDVKGKVLFSGLTVDEATGDVLVRILVNNTKRELLPGMFVRARLTLASFDDALLVPQEAVTRTGDDAWVWLLSEGNKVRQVYVQLGELIDRSYRIEKGIKAGDKVIVSGLDRMSEGAEVTPSNGVQPTVDTATSSNTSTGERE
;
A
#
# COMPACT_ATOMS: atom_id res chain seq x y z
N MET A 1 -10.08 -1.75 -15.04
CA MET A 1 -8.62 -1.53 -14.94
C MET A 1 -8.26 -0.25 -15.68
N HIS A 2 -7.79 0.76 -14.95
CA HIS A 2 -7.35 2.03 -15.53
C HIS A 2 -5.87 1.93 -15.93
N VAL A 3 -5.53 2.48 -17.09
CA VAL A 3 -4.14 2.52 -17.57
C VAL A 3 -3.78 3.96 -17.89
N GLU A 4 -2.72 4.43 -17.25
CA GLU A 4 -2.09 5.71 -17.58
C GLU A 4 -0.91 5.45 -18.51
N ILE A 5 -0.78 6.26 -19.56
CA ILE A 5 0.36 6.18 -20.47
C ILE A 5 1.29 7.36 -20.18
N LEU A 6 2.54 7.05 -19.90
CA LEU A 6 3.59 7.99 -19.58
C LEU A 6 4.53 8.15 -20.78
N LYS A 7 4.97 9.39 -21.01
CA LYS A 7 6.07 9.73 -21.92
C LYS A 7 7.38 9.13 -21.41
N ALA A 8 8.41 9.10 -22.26
CA ALA A 8 9.78 8.78 -21.85
C ALA A 8 10.28 9.67 -20.69
N SER A 9 9.78 10.92 -20.61
CA SER A 9 10.07 11.86 -19.51
C SER A 9 9.28 11.59 -18.22
N GLY A 10 8.43 10.56 -18.17
CA GLY A 10 7.58 10.23 -17.02
C GLY A 10 6.28 11.03 -16.91
N LYS A 11 6.08 12.08 -17.73
CA LYS A 11 4.83 12.87 -17.74
C LYS A 11 3.68 12.07 -18.37
N PRO A 12 2.49 12.01 -17.75
CA PRO A 12 1.34 11.31 -18.33
C PRO A 12 0.85 11.99 -19.62
N PHE A 13 0.36 11.18 -20.55
CA PHE A 13 -0.49 11.59 -21.66
C PHE A 13 -1.93 11.69 -21.17
N ASP A 14 -2.67 12.67 -21.69
CA ASP A 14 -4.10 12.82 -21.42
C ASP A 14 -4.91 11.87 -22.31
N VAL A 15 -4.62 10.58 -22.17
CA VAL A 15 -5.24 9.50 -22.94
C VAL A 15 -5.68 8.41 -21.97
N LYS A 16 -6.93 7.96 -22.12
CA LYS A 16 -7.48 6.88 -21.30
C LYS A 16 -7.20 5.55 -21.99
N GLY A 17 -6.43 4.69 -21.32
CA GLY A 17 -6.20 3.31 -21.74
C GLY A 17 -7.12 2.32 -21.03
N LYS A 18 -7.50 1.26 -21.74
CA LYS A 18 -8.14 0.07 -21.19
C LYS A 18 -7.31 -1.15 -21.56
N VAL A 19 -7.01 -2.01 -20.58
CA VAL A 19 -6.35 -3.29 -20.87
C VAL A 19 -7.31 -4.19 -21.65
N LEU A 20 -6.82 -4.74 -22.75
CA LEU A 20 -7.42 -5.88 -23.44
C LEU A 20 -6.68 -7.13 -22.99
N PHE A 21 -7.35 -7.98 -22.21
CA PHE A 21 -6.84 -9.30 -21.86
C PHE A 21 -6.93 -10.19 -23.11
N SER A 22 -5.91 -10.15 -23.97
CA SER A 22 -5.78 -11.08 -25.10
C SER A 22 -4.58 -11.98 -24.86
N GLY A 23 -4.83 -13.18 -24.32
CA GLY A 23 -3.84 -14.25 -24.19
C GLY A 23 -2.63 -13.86 -23.35
N LEU A 24 -2.67 -14.16 -22.06
CA LEU A 24 -1.48 -14.19 -21.21
C LEU A 24 -0.61 -15.37 -21.70
N THR A 25 0.11 -15.22 -22.81
CA THR A 25 1.24 -16.10 -23.09
C THR A 25 2.32 -15.65 -22.14
N VAL A 26 2.38 -16.33 -20.99
CA VAL A 26 3.44 -16.16 -20.01
C VAL A 26 4.67 -16.83 -20.60
N ASP A 27 5.76 -16.09 -20.73
CA ASP A 27 7.05 -16.71 -20.97
C ASP A 27 7.51 -17.31 -19.64
N GLU A 28 7.40 -18.63 -19.48
CA GLU A 28 7.75 -19.32 -18.23
C GLU A 28 9.25 -19.20 -17.87
N ALA A 29 10.12 -18.84 -18.83
CA ALA A 29 11.55 -18.69 -18.58
C ALA A 29 11.90 -17.32 -17.97
N THR A 30 11.17 -16.25 -18.31
CA THR A 30 11.41 -14.90 -17.77
C THR A 30 10.30 -14.36 -16.86
N GLY A 31 9.13 -14.99 -16.87
CA GLY A 31 7.94 -14.51 -16.17
C GLY A 31 7.28 -13.30 -16.85
N ASP A 32 7.69 -12.96 -18.07
CA ASP A 32 7.17 -11.81 -18.81
C ASP A 32 5.79 -12.11 -19.39
N VAL A 33 4.93 -11.09 -19.37
CA VAL A 33 3.57 -11.19 -19.90
C VAL A 33 3.30 -10.08 -20.91
N LEU A 34 2.87 -10.48 -22.10
CA LEU A 34 2.45 -9.56 -23.14
C LEU A 34 1.02 -9.06 -22.86
N VAL A 35 0.88 -7.76 -22.61
CA VAL A 35 -0.41 -7.10 -22.38
C VAL A 35 -0.73 -6.15 -23.53
N ARG A 36 -1.94 -6.25 -24.08
CA ARG A 36 -2.44 -5.29 -25.07
C ARG A 36 -3.33 -4.25 -24.41
N ILE A 37 -3.14 -2.99 -24.76
CA ILE A 37 -3.91 -1.87 -24.21
C ILE A 37 -4.59 -1.14 -25.37
N LEU A 38 -5.90 -0.94 -25.26
CA LEU A 38 -6.67 -0.09 -26.15
C LEU A 38 -6.64 1.34 -25.61
N VAL A 39 -6.17 2.28 -26.41
CA VAL A 39 -6.03 3.68 -26.00
C VAL A 39 -6.89 4.56 -26.88
N ASN A 40 -7.69 5.43 -26.26
CA ASN A 40 -8.44 6.43 -27.02
C ASN A 40 -7.54 7.64 -27.32
N ASN A 41 -6.95 7.65 -28.52
CA ASN A 41 -6.02 8.68 -28.98
C ASN A 41 -6.73 9.79 -29.78
N THR A 42 -7.72 10.47 -29.16
CA THR A 42 -8.54 11.49 -29.85
C THR A 42 -7.71 12.69 -30.34
N LYS A 43 -6.64 13.04 -29.61
CA LYS A 43 -5.74 14.17 -29.91
C LYS A 43 -4.58 13.80 -30.86
N ARG A 44 -4.45 12.52 -31.26
CA ARG A 44 -3.36 11.99 -32.10
C ARG A 44 -1.95 12.26 -31.54
N GLU A 45 -1.82 12.34 -30.22
CA GLU A 45 -0.54 12.59 -29.54
C GLU A 45 0.34 11.34 -29.48
N LEU A 46 -0.26 10.15 -29.54
CA LEU A 46 0.48 8.89 -29.63
C LEU A 46 0.69 8.52 -31.11
N LEU A 47 1.94 8.55 -31.55
CA LEU A 47 2.33 8.17 -32.90
C LEU A 47 2.77 6.69 -32.94
N PRO A 48 2.51 5.96 -34.03
CA PRO A 48 3.03 4.61 -34.22
C PRO A 48 4.56 4.58 -34.15
N GLY A 49 5.12 3.55 -33.51
CA GLY A 49 6.57 3.39 -33.33
C GLY A 49 7.17 4.11 -32.12
N MET A 50 6.35 4.87 -31.36
CA MET A 50 6.81 5.49 -30.11
C MET A 50 6.95 4.47 -28.98
N PHE A 51 8.05 4.59 -28.22
CA PHE A 51 8.19 3.93 -26.93
C PHE A 51 7.53 4.77 -25.84
N VAL A 52 6.66 4.13 -25.06
CA VAL A 52 5.96 4.74 -23.92
C VAL A 52 6.04 3.80 -22.72
N ARG A 53 5.88 4.34 -21.52
CA ARG A 53 5.70 3.53 -20.31
C ARG A 53 4.22 3.51 -19.97
N ALA A 54 3.67 2.35 -19.64
CA ALA A 54 2.29 2.26 -19.15
C ALA A 54 2.33 2.01 -17.64
N ARG A 55 1.54 2.78 -16.88
CA ARG A 55 1.27 2.51 -15.48
C ARG A 55 -0.11 1.89 -15.38
N LEU A 56 -0.15 0.66 -14.85
CA LEU A 56 -1.37 -0.09 -14.66
C LEU A 56 -1.72 -0.11 -13.18
N THR A 57 -2.90 0.36 -12.83
CA THR A 57 -3.42 0.21 -11.46
C THR A 57 -4.16 -1.11 -11.37
N LEU A 58 -3.56 -2.10 -10.69
CA LEU A 58 -4.10 -3.45 -10.55
C LEU A 58 -5.25 -3.50 -9.54
N ALA A 59 -5.09 -2.82 -8.41
CA ALA A 59 -6.10 -2.69 -7.37
C ALA A 59 -5.91 -1.37 -6.61
N SER A 60 -7.01 -0.73 -6.26
CA SER A 60 -7.05 0.34 -5.27
C SER A 60 -7.77 -0.21 -4.05
N PHE A 61 -7.12 -0.15 -2.90
CA PHE A 61 -7.69 -0.56 -1.61
C PHE A 61 -7.84 0.71 -0.79
N ASP A 62 -9.03 1.32 -0.82
CA ASP A 62 -9.30 2.59 -0.13
C ASP A 62 -9.20 2.45 1.41
N ASP A 63 -9.40 1.23 1.94
CA ASP A 63 -9.32 0.91 3.37
C ASP A 63 -8.19 -0.07 3.71
N ALA A 64 -7.05 0.00 2.99
CA ALA A 64 -5.91 -0.86 3.28
C ALA A 64 -5.21 -0.46 4.59
N LEU A 65 -5.17 -1.40 5.55
CA LEU A 65 -4.39 -1.23 6.78
C LEU A 65 -2.93 -1.56 6.50
N LEU A 66 -2.07 -0.56 6.67
CA LEU A 66 -0.62 -0.71 6.54
C LEU A 66 -0.02 -0.87 7.93
N VAL A 67 0.72 -1.97 8.12
CA VAL A 67 1.47 -2.23 9.34
C VAL A 67 2.96 -2.26 9.00
N PRO A 68 3.80 -1.45 9.68
CA PRO A 68 5.25 -1.49 9.49
C PRO A 68 5.79 -2.91 9.66
N GLN A 69 6.74 -3.31 8.81
CA GLN A 69 7.36 -4.64 8.89
C GLN A 69 7.97 -4.94 10.27
N GLU A 70 8.49 -3.92 10.96
CA GLU A 70 9.05 -4.03 12.32
C GLU A 70 8.04 -4.45 13.39
N ALA A 71 6.74 -4.26 13.15
CA ALA A 71 5.67 -4.68 14.06
C ALA A 71 5.17 -6.10 13.82
N VAL A 72 5.55 -6.71 12.70
CA VAL A 72 5.08 -8.02 12.26
C VAL A 72 6.11 -9.07 12.63
N THR A 73 5.67 -10.08 13.39
CA THR A 73 6.48 -11.28 13.63
C THR A 73 6.01 -12.38 12.69
N ARG A 74 6.94 -12.95 11.91
CA ARG A 74 6.67 -14.04 10.98
C ARG A 74 7.43 -15.28 11.39
N THR A 75 6.74 -16.40 11.52
CA THR A 75 7.35 -17.72 11.77
C THR A 75 6.84 -18.70 10.72
N GLY A 76 7.70 -19.04 9.75
CA GLY A 76 7.30 -19.84 8.60
C GLY A 76 6.28 -19.10 7.74
N ASP A 77 5.12 -19.74 7.52
CA ASP A 77 3.97 -19.21 6.78
C ASP A 77 3.03 -18.37 7.66
N ASP A 78 3.13 -18.48 8.98
CA ASP A 78 2.28 -17.73 9.90
C ASP A 78 2.87 -16.36 10.21
N ALA A 79 2.00 -15.35 10.25
CA ALA A 79 2.33 -13.99 10.65
C ALA A 79 1.37 -13.53 11.76
N TRP A 80 1.91 -12.80 12.74
CA TRP A 80 1.12 -12.20 13.80
C TRP A 80 1.67 -10.84 14.20
N VAL A 81 0.79 -10.07 14.84
CA VAL A 81 1.10 -8.76 15.40
C VAL A 81 0.63 -8.70 16.85
N TRP A 82 1.21 -7.78 17.61
CA TRP A 82 0.77 -7.47 18.96
C TRP A 82 -0.13 -6.24 18.94
N LEU A 83 -1.35 -6.41 19.43
CA LEU A 83 -2.33 -5.34 19.58
C LEU A 83 -2.43 -4.91 21.05
N LEU A 84 -2.61 -3.62 21.27
CA LEU A 84 -2.94 -3.07 22.58
C LEU A 84 -4.46 -3.08 22.77
N SER A 85 -4.94 -3.89 23.71
CA SER A 85 -6.36 -3.98 24.08
C SER A 85 -6.74 -2.88 25.08
N GLU A 86 -8.05 -2.63 25.22
CA GLU A 86 -8.60 -1.81 26.30
C GLU A 86 -8.10 -2.33 27.66
N GLY A 87 -7.43 -1.47 28.42
CA GLY A 87 -6.77 -1.83 29.68
C GLY A 87 -5.25 -2.03 29.60
N ASN A 88 -4.57 -1.51 28.57
CA ASN A 88 -3.10 -1.59 28.39
C ASN A 88 -2.54 -3.02 28.33
N LYS A 89 -3.37 -4.00 27.97
CA LYS A 89 -2.95 -5.40 27.84
C LYS A 89 -2.59 -5.73 26.39
N VAL A 90 -1.49 -6.47 26.22
CA VAL A 90 -1.10 -6.99 24.90
C VAL A 90 -1.85 -8.26 24.55
N ARG A 91 -2.33 -8.33 23.30
CA ARG A 91 -2.90 -9.55 22.70
C ARG A 91 -2.15 -9.89 21.42
N GLN A 92 -1.81 -11.17 21.26
CA GLN A 92 -1.29 -11.69 20.00
C GLN A 92 -2.45 -11.95 19.03
N VAL A 93 -2.33 -11.45 17.80
CA VAL A 93 -3.34 -11.67 16.76
C VAL A 93 -2.66 -12.12 15.48
N TYR A 94 -3.05 -13.29 14.98
CA TYR A 94 -2.63 -13.78 13.67
C TYR A 94 -3.25 -12.92 12.57
N VAL A 95 -2.41 -12.54 11.60
CA VAL A 95 -2.80 -11.66 10.50
C VAL A 95 -2.47 -12.30 9.16
N GLN A 96 -3.32 -12.03 8.18
CA GLN A 96 -3.05 -12.39 6.80
C GLN A 96 -2.34 -11.22 6.12
N LEU A 97 -1.05 -11.39 5.84
CA LEU A 97 -0.24 -10.40 5.13
C LEU A 97 -0.53 -10.47 3.64
N GLY A 98 -0.71 -9.30 3.04
CA GLY A 98 -0.71 -9.10 1.60
C GLY A 98 0.63 -8.56 1.13
N GLU A 99 0.57 -7.62 0.20
CA GLU A 99 1.72 -7.02 -0.45
C GLU A 99 2.57 -6.14 0.50
N LEU A 100 3.89 -6.14 0.30
CA LEU A 100 4.81 -5.23 0.95
C LEU A 100 4.89 -3.94 0.12
N ILE A 101 4.47 -2.82 0.71
CA ILE A 101 4.46 -1.51 0.07
C ILE A 101 5.43 -0.61 0.84
N ASP A 102 6.48 -0.16 0.16
CA ASP A 102 7.62 0.58 0.71
C ASP A 102 8.34 -0.15 1.85
N ARG A 103 7.80 -0.09 3.07
CA ARG A 103 8.31 -0.71 4.30
C ARG A 103 7.20 -1.24 5.23
N SER A 104 5.98 -1.31 4.72
CA SER A 104 4.79 -1.72 5.47
C SER A 104 4.08 -2.84 4.74
N TYR A 105 3.64 -3.84 5.48
CA TYR A 105 2.76 -4.87 4.94
C TYR A 105 1.33 -4.35 4.90
N ARG A 106 0.66 -4.58 3.78
CA ARG A 106 -0.80 -4.49 3.70
C ARG A 106 -1.39 -5.67 4.46
N ILE A 107 -2.25 -5.42 5.44
CA ILE A 107 -2.99 -6.47 6.14
C ILE A 107 -4.32 -6.72 5.43
N GLU A 108 -4.53 -7.96 4.98
CA GLU A 108 -5.79 -8.36 4.33
C GLU A 108 -6.85 -8.75 5.35
N LYS A 109 -6.45 -9.43 6.44
CA LYS A 109 -7.32 -9.86 7.54
C LYS A 109 -6.58 -9.90 8.87
N GLY A 110 -7.32 -9.73 9.96
CA GLY A 110 -6.85 -9.96 11.33
C GLY A 110 -6.86 -8.73 12.23
N ILE A 111 -6.79 -7.52 11.65
CA ILE A 111 -6.87 -6.25 12.39
C ILE A 111 -7.94 -5.33 11.80
N LYS A 112 -8.42 -4.37 12.60
CA LYS A 112 -9.40 -3.36 12.19
C LYS A 112 -8.80 -1.96 12.27
N ALA A 113 -9.39 -1.04 11.51
CA ALA A 113 -9.06 0.38 11.61
C ALA A 113 -9.37 0.87 13.04
N GLY A 114 -8.39 1.51 13.68
CA GLY A 114 -8.47 1.96 15.08
C GLY A 114 -7.73 1.07 16.08
N ASP A 115 -7.31 -0.14 15.68
CA ASP A 115 -6.49 -0.99 16.54
C ASP A 115 -5.08 -0.41 16.69
N LYS A 116 -4.57 -0.37 17.92
CA LYS A 116 -3.22 0.10 18.22
C LYS A 116 -2.23 -1.05 18.10
N VAL A 117 -1.46 -1.06 17.01
CA VAL A 117 -0.39 -2.04 16.78
C VAL A 117 0.89 -1.57 17.47
N ILE A 118 1.60 -2.51 18.08
CA ILE A 118 2.86 -2.23 18.76
C ILE A 118 4.03 -2.47 17.80
N VAL A 119 4.84 -1.43 17.59
CA VAL A 119 5.97 -1.41 16.64
C VAL A 119 7.34 -1.65 17.28
N SER A 120 7.44 -1.57 18.62
CA SER A 120 8.73 -1.61 19.32
C SER A 120 8.58 -2.26 20.70
N GLY A 121 9.64 -2.94 21.15
CA GLY A 121 9.66 -3.64 22.44
C GLY A 121 9.19 -5.10 22.39
N LEU A 122 8.98 -5.65 21.19
CA LEU A 122 8.51 -7.04 20.95
C LEU A 122 9.34 -8.11 21.66
N ASP A 123 10.65 -7.90 21.77
CA ASP A 123 11.61 -8.84 22.39
C ASP A 123 11.38 -9.04 23.90
N ARG A 124 10.67 -8.11 24.56
CA ARG A 124 10.36 -8.14 25.99
C ARG A 124 8.87 -8.29 26.28
N MET A 125 8.04 -8.55 25.28
CA MET A 125 6.59 -8.69 25.44
C MET A 125 6.18 -10.14 25.65
N SER A 126 5.20 -10.33 26.52
CA SER A 126 4.54 -11.61 26.77
C SER A 126 3.03 -11.38 26.76
N GLU A 127 2.26 -12.40 26.39
CA GLU A 127 0.80 -12.31 26.32
C GLU A 127 0.22 -11.86 27.68
N GLY A 128 -0.56 -10.78 27.68
CA GLY A 128 -1.13 -10.20 28.91
C GLY A 128 -0.21 -9.26 29.70
N ALA A 129 1.00 -8.95 29.22
CA ALA A 129 1.84 -7.94 29.84
C ALA A 129 1.19 -6.55 29.81
N GLU A 130 1.36 -5.78 30.89
CA GLU A 130 0.92 -4.39 30.95
C GLU A 130 2.01 -3.51 30.34
N VAL A 131 1.67 -2.78 29.28
CA VAL A 131 2.61 -1.93 28.55
C VAL A 131 2.20 -0.47 28.67
N THR A 132 3.16 0.40 28.97
CA THR A 132 2.95 1.85 28.95
C THR A 132 3.19 2.35 27.52
N PRO A 133 2.16 2.78 26.77
CA PRO A 133 2.35 3.23 25.39
C PRO A 133 3.17 4.52 25.37
N SER A 134 4.40 4.46 24.85
CA SER A 134 5.10 5.64 24.33
C SER A 134 4.57 5.91 22.92
N ASN A 135 4.22 7.17 22.63
CA ASN A 135 3.48 7.58 21.44
C ASN A 135 4.26 7.24 20.14
N GLY A 136 4.07 6.03 19.61
CA GLY A 136 4.56 5.58 18.32
C GLY A 136 3.48 5.76 17.25
N VAL A 137 3.90 6.18 16.06
CA VAL A 137 3.09 6.57 14.90
C VAL A 137 1.81 5.73 14.76
N GLN A 138 0.66 6.39 14.89
CA GLN A 138 -0.64 5.80 14.62
C GLN A 138 -0.73 5.48 13.11
N PRO A 139 -1.33 4.34 12.70
CA PRO A 139 -1.67 4.11 11.30
C PRO A 139 -2.65 5.20 10.86
N THR A 140 -2.16 6.15 10.08
CA THR A 140 -2.93 7.28 9.59
C THR A 140 -3.66 6.84 8.32
N VAL A 141 -4.98 7.01 8.34
CA VAL A 141 -5.78 7.01 7.11
C VAL A 141 -5.43 8.32 6.40
N ASP A 142 -4.70 8.24 5.28
CA ASP A 142 -4.38 9.40 4.45
C ASP A 142 -5.65 9.88 3.72
N THR A 143 -6.51 10.59 4.43
CA THR A 143 -7.44 11.52 3.78
C THR A 143 -6.73 12.85 3.67
N ALA A 144 -6.20 13.12 2.47
CA ALA A 144 -5.61 14.40 2.14
C ALA A 144 -6.60 15.53 2.46
N THR A 145 -6.24 16.42 3.39
CA THR A 145 -6.40 17.90 3.31
C THR A 145 -5.69 18.51 4.54
N SER A 146 -4.40 18.82 4.40
CA SER A 146 -3.73 19.80 5.27
C SER A 146 -3.67 21.13 4.52
N SER A 147 -4.71 21.95 4.71
CA SER A 147 -4.58 23.41 4.64
C SER A 147 -4.16 23.89 6.03
N ASN A 148 -2.93 24.37 6.16
CA ASN A 148 -2.37 24.91 7.39
C ASN A 148 -1.69 26.25 7.03
N THR A 149 -1.80 27.41 7.70
CA THR A 149 -2.72 28.04 8.65
C THR A 149 -2.30 29.53 8.70
N SER A 150 -3.26 30.39 9.01
CA SER A 150 -3.21 31.83 9.31
C SER A 150 -2.07 32.29 10.26
N THR A 151 -1.40 33.43 10.01
CA THR A 151 -1.61 34.77 10.65
C THR A 151 -0.93 34.99 12.02
N GLY A 152 -0.03 36.02 12.08
CA GLY A 152 0.34 36.88 13.24
C GLY A 152 1.07 36.21 14.42
N GLU A 153 1.89 36.84 15.27
CA GLU A 153 2.30 38.23 15.51
C GLU A 153 3.37 38.21 16.65
N ARG A 154 4.28 39.21 16.70
CA ARG A 154 5.16 39.66 17.83
C ARG A 154 6.32 38.75 18.25
N GLU A 155 7.53 39.22 18.54
CA GLU A 155 7.97 40.45 19.27
C GLU A 155 9.31 40.99 18.74
#